data_AF-A0A6C0EQH3-F1
#
_entry.id   AF-A0A6C0EQH3-F1
#
_cell.length_a   1.000
_cell.length_b   1.000
_cell.length_c   1.000
_cell.angle_alpha   90.00
_cell.angle_beta   90.00
_cell.angle_gamma   90.00
#
_symmetry.space_group_name_H-M   'P 1'
#
loop_
_entity.id
_entity.type
_entity.pdbx_description
1 polymer ?
#
loop_
_entity_poly.entity_id
_entity_poly.type
_entity_poly.pdbx_seq_one_letter_code
_entity_poly.pdbx_strand_id
1 'polypeptide(L)'
;MGIYTNGTIFGLRIYNFKDDFSNTLFEKKYDQIMSPEEMNEAYLFYTGLNNKNKIKFQIYTECTSTHNLYNNASFMMWYPLSLDSFLEKFTF
;
A
#
# COMPACT_ATOMS: atom_id res chain seq x y z
N MET A 1 4.70 18.13 -11.20
CA MET A 1 3.95 18.38 -9.96
C MET A 1 3.91 17.09 -9.16
N GLY A 2 4.19 17.17 -7.87
CA GLY A 2 4.41 15.99 -7.00
C GLY A 2 3.18 15.61 -6.19
N ILE A 3 3.13 14.32 -5.83
CA ILE A 3 2.22 13.77 -4.83
C ILE A 3 3.09 13.33 -3.65
N TYR A 4 2.65 13.66 -2.44
CA TYR A 4 3.35 13.34 -1.19
C TYR A 4 2.41 12.55 -0.28
N THR A 5 2.95 11.58 0.45
CA THR A 5 2.18 10.76 1.41
C THR A 5 2.65 11.06 2.83
N ASN A 6 1.75 11.10 3.81
CA ASN A 6 2.17 11.23 5.21
C ASN A 6 2.70 9.89 5.80
N GLY A 7 2.56 8.79 5.07
CA GLY A 7 3.07 7.47 5.44
C GLY A 7 2.13 6.64 6.32
N THR A 8 0.96 7.18 6.68
CA THR A 8 -0.08 6.46 7.43
C THR A 8 -0.79 5.46 6.51
N ILE A 9 -0.92 4.21 6.96
CA ILE A 9 -1.47 3.12 6.15
C ILE A 9 -2.89 2.83 6.63
N PHE A 10 -3.87 3.01 5.75
CA PHE A 10 -5.29 2.68 5.95
C PHE A 10 -5.70 1.44 5.15
N GLY A 11 -4.77 0.81 4.45
CA GLY A 11 -5.06 -0.36 3.63
C GLY A 11 -3.85 -0.82 2.85
N LEU A 12 -3.91 -2.06 2.38
CA LEU A 12 -2.88 -2.68 1.56
C LEU A 12 -3.54 -3.45 0.43
N ARG A 13 -2.94 -3.34 -0.75
CA ARG A 13 -3.23 -4.14 -1.92
C ARG A 13 -1.95 -4.82 -2.40
N ILE A 14 -1.98 -6.15 -2.46
CA ILE A 14 -0.94 -6.99 -3.05
C ILE A 14 -1.52 -7.53 -4.35
N TYR A 15 -0.81 -7.30 -5.44
CA TYR A 15 -1.27 -7.69 -6.77
C TYR A 15 -0.09 -8.12 -7.64
N ASN A 16 -0.40 -8.80 -8.74
CA ASN A 16 0.56 -9.04 -9.81
C ASN A 16 -0.05 -8.64 -11.15
N PHE A 17 0.79 -8.52 -12.16
CA PHE A 17 0.32 -8.39 -13.54
C PHE A 17 0.26 -9.77 -14.18
N LYS A 18 -0.93 -10.12 -14.67
CA LYS A 18 -1.15 -11.24 -15.56
C LYS A 18 -1.43 -10.65 -16.94
N ASP A 19 -0.40 -10.70 -17.79
CA ASP A 19 -0.37 -9.99 -19.08
C ASP A 19 -0.60 -8.48 -18.87
N ASP A 20 -1.71 -7.94 -19.40
CA ASP A 20 -2.07 -6.52 -19.30
C ASP A 20 -3.03 -6.20 -18.14
N PHE A 21 -3.45 -7.20 -17.36
CA PHE A 21 -4.42 -7.02 -16.28
C PHE A 21 -3.78 -7.14 -14.90
N SER A 22 -4.12 -6.21 -14.00
CA SER A 22 -3.77 -6.33 -12.59
C SER A 22 -4.67 -7.39 -11.95
N ASN A 23 -4.06 -8.45 -11.43
CA ASN A 23 -4.74 -9.47 -10.65
C ASN A 23 -4.47 -9.22 -9.16
N THR A 24 -5.51 -8.80 -8.44
CA THR A 24 -5.46 -8.58 -6.98
C THR A 24 -5.38 -9.93 -6.27
N LEU A 25 -4.36 -10.10 -5.44
CA LEU A 25 -4.18 -11.31 -4.62
C LEU A 25 -4.68 -11.09 -3.19
N PHE A 26 -4.50 -9.87 -2.68
CA PHE A 26 -4.94 -9.45 -1.36
C PHE A 26 -5.30 -7.98 -1.44
N GLU A 27 -6.45 -7.60 -0.88
CA GLU A 27 -6.84 -6.20 -0.74
C GLU A 27 -7.65 -6.04 0.53
N LYS A 28 -7.19 -5.18 1.42
CA LYS A 28 -7.94 -4.75 2.59
C LYS A 28 -7.81 -3.24 2.75
N LYS A 29 -8.93 -2.59 3.05
CA LYS A 29 -9.04 -1.18 3.44
C LYS A 29 -9.73 -1.11 4.79
N TYR A 30 -9.37 -0.10 5.55
CA TYR A 30 -9.83 0.11 6.91
C TYR A 30 -10.26 1.56 7.07
N ASP A 31 -11.28 1.77 7.90
CA ASP A 31 -11.72 3.13 8.28
C ASP A 31 -10.73 3.79 9.26
N GLN A 32 -9.83 3.00 9.84
CA GLN A 32 -8.81 3.42 10.79
C GLN A 32 -7.41 3.05 10.28
N ILE A 33 -6.39 3.57 10.95
CA ILE A 33 -5.00 3.22 10.67
C ILE A 33 -4.83 1.72 10.90
N MET A 34 -4.22 1.04 9.93
CA MET A 34 -3.94 -0.38 9.97
C MET A 34 -3.14 -0.72 11.22
N SER A 35 -3.66 -1.69 11.97
CA SER A 35 -3.05 -2.18 13.21
C SER A 35 -1.87 -3.12 12.93
N PRO A 36 -0.96 -3.33 13.90
CA PRO A 36 0.14 -4.28 13.75
C PRO A 36 -0.31 -5.71 13.43
N GLU A 37 -1.46 -6.14 13.95
CA GLU A 37 -2.02 -7.47 13.69
C GLU A 37 -2.44 -7.61 12.22
N GLU A 38 -3.08 -6.59 11.66
CA GLU A 38 -3.47 -6.54 10.25
C GLU A 38 -2.25 -6.45 9.32
N MET A 39 -1.22 -5.69 9.72
CA MET A 39 0.07 -5.67 9.02
C MET A 39 0.72 -7.05 9.01
N ASN A 40 0.71 -7.73 10.16
CA ASN A 40 1.26 -9.08 10.27
C ASN A 40 0.49 -10.10 9.41
N GLU A 41 -0.85 -10.02 9.37
CA GLU A 41 -1.66 -10.87 8.50
C GLU A 41 -1.26 -10.71 7.02
N ALA A 42 -1.12 -9.47 6.56
CA ALA A 42 -0.67 -9.17 5.21
C ALA A 42 0.76 -9.68 4.93
N TYR A 43 1.65 -9.57 5.91
CA TYR A 43 3.01 -10.10 5.81
C TYR A 43 3.01 -11.63 5.73
N LEU A 44 2.21 -12.32 6.55
CA LEU A 44 2.03 -13.78 6.50
C LEU A 44 1.44 -14.22 5.16
N PHE A 45 0.48 -13.48 4.61
CA PHE A 45 -0.03 -13.73 3.27
C PHE A 45 1.07 -13.64 2.22
N TYR A 46 1.86 -12.55 2.23
CA TYR A 46 2.97 -12.36 1.30
C TYR A 46 4.03 -13.46 1.43
N THR A 47 4.38 -13.86 2.65
CA THR A 47 5.41 -14.88 2.87
C THR A 47 5.00 -16.24 2.35
N GLY A 48 3.70 -16.58 2.40
CA GLY A 48 3.12 -17.80 1.85
C GLY A 48 2.99 -17.87 0.32
N LEU A 49 3.28 -16.78 -0.42
CA LEU A 49 3.23 -16.81 -1.88
C LEU A 49 4.44 -17.54 -2.49
N ASN A 50 4.16 -18.51 -3.38
CA ASN A 50 5.20 -19.30 -4.06
C ASN A 50 6.05 -18.48 -5.05
N ASN A 51 5.47 -17.49 -5.72
CA ASN A 51 6.18 -16.68 -6.73
C ASN A 51 6.08 -15.19 -6.37
N LYS A 52 7.20 -14.62 -5.92
CA LYS A 52 7.31 -13.24 -5.44
C LYS A 52 7.83 -12.27 -6.50
N ASN A 53 8.35 -12.76 -7.62
CA ASN A 53 9.09 -11.97 -8.62
C ASN A 53 8.21 -10.91 -9.35
N LYS A 54 6.90 -11.15 -9.41
CA LYS A 54 5.94 -10.24 -10.08
C LYS A 54 4.98 -9.55 -9.11
N ILE A 55 5.22 -9.65 -7.81
CA ILE A 55 4.37 -9.06 -6.79
C ILE A 55 4.62 -7.55 -6.73
N LYS A 56 3.54 -6.80 -6.61
CA LYS A 56 3.50 -5.36 -6.46
C LYS A 56 2.63 -5.01 -5.26
N PHE A 57 2.94 -3.88 -4.66
CA PHE A 57 2.29 -3.42 -3.44
C PHE A 57 1.74 -2.01 -3.66
N GLN A 58 0.58 -1.75 -3.10
CA GLN A 58 -0.01 -0.43 -2.97
C GLN A 58 -0.53 -0.29 -1.55
N ILE A 59 -0.33 0.87 -0.95
CA ILE A 59 -0.96 1.23 0.32
C ILE A 59 -2.08 2.23 0.06
N TYR A 60 -3.16 2.10 0.81
CA TYR A 60 -4.20 3.12 0.84
C TYR A 60 -3.77 4.13 1.91
N THR A 61 -3.47 5.35 1.48
CA THR A 61 -2.85 6.35 2.34
C THR A 61 -3.40 7.73 2.03
N GLU A 62 -3.22 8.63 2.99
CA GLU A 62 -3.53 10.03 2.83
C GLU A 62 -2.39 10.72 2.07
N CYS A 63 -2.76 11.37 0.97
CA CYS A 63 -1.86 12.08 0.09
C CYS A 63 -2.21 13.56 0.00
N THR A 64 -1.18 14.35 -0.29
CA THR A 64 -1.29 15.77 -0.67
C THR A 64 -0.63 15.97 -2.03
N SER A 65 -1.05 16.99 -2.76
CA SER A 65 -0.45 17.35 -4.04
C SER A 65 0.16 18.74 -3.96
N THR A 66 1.07 19.07 -4.88
CA THR A 66 1.67 20.43 -4.96
C THR A 66 0.61 21.53 -5.03
N HIS A 67 -0.54 21.29 -5.68
CA HIS A 67 -1.64 22.26 -5.75
C HIS A 67 -2.38 22.44 -4.43
N ASN A 68 -2.46 21.38 -3.61
CA ASN A 68 -3.22 21.39 -2.38
C ASN A 68 -2.43 21.88 -1.16
N LEU A 69 -1.12 22.08 -1.30
CA LEU A 69 -0.25 22.57 -0.22
C LEU A 69 -0.73 23.91 0.38
N TYR A 70 -1.31 24.78 -0.44
CA TYR A 70 -1.80 26.09 0.02
C TYR A 70 -3.11 26.02 0.81
N ASN A 71 -3.90 24.96 0.61
CA ASN A 71 -5.21 24.78 1.23
C ASN A 71 -5.24 23.64 2.25
N ASN A 72 -4.09 23.02 2.55
CA ASN A 72 -3.96 21.82 3.39
C ASN A 72 -4.97 20.71 3.05
N ALA A 73 -5.34 20.59 1.78
CA ALA A 73 -6.34 19.61 1.34
C ALA A 73 -5.67 18.25 1.09
N SER A 74 -5.93 17.29 1.97
CA SER A 74 -5.54 15.90 1.78
C SER A 74 -6.62 15.10 1.04
N PHE A 75 -6.21 14.00 0.41
CA PHE A 75 -7.13 13.04 -0.21
C PHE A 75 -6.58 11.63 -0.06
N MET A 76 -7.46 10.63 -0.05
CA MET A 76 -7.05 9.23 0.03
C MET A 76 -6.80 8.66 -1.36
N MET A 77 -5.72 7.90 -1.54
CA MET A 77 -5.46 7.18 -2.78
C MET A 77 -4.65 5.89 -2.55
N TRP A 78 -4.71 4.99 -3.53
CA TRP A 78 -3.75 3.90 -3.64
C TRP A 78 -2.41 4.44 -4.11
N TYR A 79 -1.40 4.37 -3.25
CA TYR A 79 -0.05 4.81 -3.54
C TYR A 79 0.89 3.60 -3.68
N PRO A 80 1.73 3.55 -4.73
CA PRO A 80 2.64 2.42 -4.93
C PRO A 80 3.67 2.33 -3.80
N LEU A 81 3.95 1.10 -3.37
CA LEU A 81 4.96 0.80 -2.36
C LEU A 81 6.01 -0.15 -2.95
N SER A 82 7.29 0.13 -2.72
CA SER A 82 8.38 -0.78 -3.10
C SER A 82 8.39 -2.01 -2.19
N LEU A 83 9.03 -3.09 -2.65
CA LEU A 83 9.22 -4.27 -1.81
C LEU A 83 10.04 -3.94 -0.56
N ASP A 84 11.10 -3.16 -0.69
CA ASP A 84 11.96 -2.81 0.45
C ASP A 84 11.18 -2.02 1.51
N SER A 85 10.39 -1.02 1.09
CA SER A 85 9.53 -0.26 2.01
C SER A 85 8.40 -1.10 2.58
N PHE A 86 7.91 -2.10 1.85
CA PHE A 86 6.96 -3.08 2.38
C PHE A 86 7.62 -3.91 3.49
N LEU A 87 8.81 -4.47 3.25
CA LEU A 87 9.50 -5.28 4.25
C LEU A 87 9.87 -4.45 5.49
N GLU A 88 10.33 -3.21 5.32
CA GLU A 88 10.65 -2.33 6.44
C GLU A 88 9.42 -2.02 7.32
N LYS A 89 8.25 -1.82 6.70
CA LYS A 89 7.04 -1.41 7.42
C LYS A 89 6.23 -2.57 7.99
N PHE A 90 6.32 -3.75 7.40
CA PHE A 90 5.46 -4.90 7.72
C PHE A 90 6.22 -6.08 8.36
N THR A 91 7.54 -6.03 8.45
CA THR A 91 8.34 -7.00 9.22
C THR A 91 8.51 -6.48 10.64
N PHE A 92 8.08 -7.26 11.63
CA PHE A 92 8.22 -6.97 13.06
C PHE A 92 9.37 -7.78 13.68
#